data_AF-A0A538I257-F1
#
_entry.id   AF-A0A538I257-F1
#
_cell.length_a   1.000
_cell.length_b   1.000
_cell.length_c   1.000
_cell.angle_alpha   90.00
_cell.angle_beta   90.00
_cell.angle_gamma   90.00
#
_symmetry.space_group_name_H-M   'P 1'
#
loop_
_entity.id
_entity.type
_entity.pdbx_description
1 polymer ?
#
loop_
_entity_poly.entity_id
_entity_poly.type
_entity_poly.pdbx_seq_one_letter_code
_entity_poly.pdbx_strand_id
1 'polypeptide(L)'
;MRIAMERDRLHRDLVVKLEELNASRLRLVEAADVERGRIQRNLHDGAQQRLVVILLELRRLAVLVRGDSELEPIVARALEEAEGAVEDLRHLARGLQPPLLLERGLAVALRSNTGRAPLPIDLELTLDRRLPPSVETAAYYVCAEAITNTV
;
A
#
# COMPACT_ATOMS: atom_id res chain seq x y z
N MET A 1 -31.32 2.72 47.72
CA MET A 1 -30.32 1.65 47.47
C MET A 1 -30.52 0.95 46.12
N ARG A 2 -31.73 0.48 45.77
CA ARG A 2 -32.02 -0.21 44.48
C ARG A 2 -31.61 0.57 43.21
N ILE A 3 -31.95 1.85 43.12
CA ILE A 3 -31.63 2.71 41.95
C ILE A 3 -30.11 2.88 41.74
N ALA A 4 -29.33 3.00 42.83
CA ALA A 4 -27.88 3.13 42.74
C ALA A 4 -27.21 1.83 42.24
N MET A 5 -27.71 0.67 42.69
CA MET A 5 -27.23 -0.64 42.23
C MET A 5 -27.56 -0.90 40.76
N GLU A 6 -28.72 -0.43 40.30
CA GLU A 6 -29.17 -0.58 38.92
C GLU A 6 -28.39 0.32 37.96
N ARG A 7 -28.09 1.57 38.36
CA ARG A 7 -27.17 2.46 37.64
C ARG A 7 -25.77 1.86 37.52
N ASP A 8 -25.22 1.33 38.60
CA ASP A 8 -23.87 0.74 38.59
C ASP A 8 -23.82 -0.54 37.75
N ARG A 9 -24.91 -1.33 37.72
CA ARG A 9 -25.04 -2.47 36.82
C ARG A 9 -25.06 -2.02 35.35
N LEU A 10 -25.91 -1.05 35.00
CA LEU A 10 -26.00 -0.52 33.64
C LEU A 10 -24.67 0.09 33.16
N HIS A 11 -23.96 0.78 34.06
CA HIS A 11 -22.64 1.34 33.74
C HIS A 11 -21.61 0.25 33.45
N ARG A 12 -21.59 -0.83 34.25
CA ARG A 12 -20.72 -2.00 33.98
C ARG A 12 -21.08 -2.67 32.66
N ASP A 13 -22.36 -2.90 32.40
CA ASP A 13 -22.83 -3.51 31.15
C ASP A 13 -22.45 -2.63 29.93
N LEU A 14 -22.49 -1.30 30.07
CA LEU A 14 -22.07 -0.37 29.03
C LEU A 14 -20.55 -0.43 28.76
N VAL A 15 -19.73 -0.47 29.82
CA VAL A 15 -18.27 -0.59 29.70
C VAL A 15 -17.90 -1.91 28.99
N VAL A 16 -18.50 -3.03 29.40
CA VAL A 16 -18.27 -4.34 28.76
C VAL A 16 -18.65 -4.29 27.28
N LYS A 17 -19.82 -3.74 26.94
CA LYS A 17 -20.24 -3.61 25.53
C LYS A 17 -19.33 -2.70 24.71
N LEU A 18 -18.80 -1.63 25.29
CA LEU A 18 -17.83 -0.76 24.63
C LEU A 18 -16.51 -1.49 24.35
N GLU A 19 -16.03 -2.28 25.32
CA GLU A 19 -14.83 -3.10 25.16
C GLU A 19 -15.03 -4.16 24.07
N GLU A 20 -16.16 -4.87 24.08
CA GLU A 20 -16.52 -5.85 23.04
C GLU A 20 -16.61 -5.22 21.65
N LEU A 21 -17.22 -4.03 21.55
CA LEU A 21 -17.33 -3.29 20.28
C LEU A 21 -15.95 -2.85 19.77
N ASN A 22 -15.09 -2.35 20.65
CA ASN A 22 -13.73 -1.94 20.29
C ASN A 22 -12.90 -3.16 19.85
N ALA A 23 -12.99 -4.28 20.56
CA ALA A 23 -12.32 -5.53 20.19
C ALA A 23 -12.85 -6.11 18.87
N SER A 24 -14.14 -5.96 18.59
CA SER A 24 -14.74 -6.34 17.30
C SER A 24 -14.23 -5.46 16.15
N ARG A 25 -14.18 -4.14 16.36
CA ARG A 25 -13.63 -3.20 15.39
C ARG A 25 -12.15 -3.46 15.09
N LEU A 26 -11.36 -3.76 16.12
CA LEU A 26 -9.94 -4.08 15.93
C LEU A 26 -9.77 -5.33 15.05
N ARG A 27 -10.55 -6.39 15.30
CA ARG A 27 -10.54 -7.61 14.47
C ARG A 27 -10.92 -7.34 13.02
N LEU A 28 -11.88 -6.43 12.77
CA LEU A 28 -12.25 -6.04 11.41
C LEU A 28 -11.12 -5.30 10.69
N VAL A 29 -10.41 -4.41 11.39
CA VAL A 29 -9.24 -3.71 10.84
C VAL A 29 -8.13 -4.71 10.52
N GLU A 30 -7.80 -5.61 11.45
CA GLU A 30 -6.79 -6.65 11.23
C GLU A 30 -7.12 -7.56 10.04
N ALA A 31 -8.38 -8.00 9.93
CA ALA A 31 -8.83 -8.81 8.79
C ALA A 31 -8.73 -8.05 7.46
N ALA A 32 -9.08 -6.76 7.46
CA ALA A 32 -8.94 -5.91 6.28
C ALA A 32 -7.47 -5.72 5.88
N ASP A 33 -6.56 -5.59 6.84
CA ASP A 33 -5.12 -5.42 6.57
C ASP A 33 -4.49 -6.70 5.99
N VAL A 34 -4.89 -7.88 6.48
CA VAL A 34 -4.47 -9.17 5.90
C VAL A 34 -4.93 -9.30 4.45
N GLU A 35 -6.18 -8.96 4.16
CA GLU A 35 -6.74 -9.05 2.81
C GLU A 35 -6.10 -8.03 1.85
N ARG A 36 -5.82 -6.81 2.33
CA ARG A 36 -5.03 -5.81 1.58
C ARG A 36 -3.65 -6.33 1.21
N GLY A 37 -2.94 -6.95 2.15
CA GLY A 37 -1.62 -7.55 1.88
C GLY A 37 -1.69 -8.69 0.84
N ARG A 38 -2.76 -9.49 0.86
CA ARG A 38 -3.00 -10.54 -0.15
C ARG A 38 -3.24 -9.94 -1.54
N ILE A 39 -4.09 -8.92 -1.64
CA ILE A 39 -4.36 -8.21 -2.89
C ILE A 39 -3.08 -7.58 -3.45
N GLN A 40 -2.27 -6.96 -2.60
CA GLN A 40 -1.02 -6.34 -3.01
C GLN A 40 -0.04 -7.35 -3.61
N ARG A 41 0.17 -8.51 -2.97
CA ARG A 41 1.04 -9.56 -3.54
C ARG A 41 0.52 -10.03 -4.90
N ASN A 42 -0.79 -10.22 -5.06
CA ASN A 42 -1.37 -10.61 -6.35
C ASN A 42 -1.19 -9.53 -7.43
N LEU A 43 -1.32 -8.25 -7.08
CA LEU A 43 -1.13 -7.13 -8.00
C LEU A 43 0.35 -6.96 -8.39
N HIS A 44 1.25 -6.98 -7.42
CA HIS A 44 2.69 -6.84 -7.63
C HIS A 44 3.27 -8.04 -8.39
N ASP A 45 3.09 -9.25 -7.88
CA ASP A 45 3.74 -10.43 -8.45
C ASP A 45 3.01 -10.93 -9.69
N GLY A 46 1.68 -10.85 -9.73
CA GLY A 46 0.90 -11.35 -10.86
C GLY A 46 0.77 -10.34 -12.00
N ALA A 47 0.23 -9.16 -11.71
CA ALA A 47 -0.14 -8.20 -12.75
C ALA A 47 1.06 -7.38 -13.26
N GLN A 48 1.95 -6.89 -12.37
CA GLN A 48 3.11 -6.11 -12.83
C GLN A 48 4.09 -6.97 -13.64
N GLN A 49 4.39 -8.21 -13.24
CA GLN A 49 5.30 -9.07 -14.00
C GLN A 49 4.78 -9.33 -15.42
N ARG A 50 3.48 -9.60 -15.59
CA ARG A 50 2.87 -9.75 -16.92
C ARG A 50 2.94 -8.47 -17.75
N LEU A 51 2.67 -7.32 -17.15
CA LEU A 51 2.75 -6.02 -17.83
C LEU A 51 4.19 -5.68 -18.26
N VAL A 52 5.19 -5.99 -17.44
CA VAL A 52 6.61 -5.79 -17.80
C VAL A 52 6.99 -6.64 -19.02
N VAL A 53 6.54 -7.90 -19.07
CA VAL A 53 6.77 -8.76 -20.24
C VAL A 53 6.10 -8.19 -21.48
N ILE A 54 4.84 -7.73 -21.38
CA ILE A 54 4.12 -7.09 -22.49
C ILE A 54 4.87 -5.84 -22.97
N LEU A 55 5.37 -5.00 -22.06
CA LEU A 55 6.16 -3.81 -22.40
C LEU A 55 7.45 -4.17 -23.15
N LEU A 56 8.15 -5.22 -22.74
CA LEU A 56 9.36 -5.67 -23.43
C LEU A 56 9.05 -6.16 -24.86
N GLU A 57 7.98 -6.93 -25.04
CA GLU A 57 7.55 -7.38 -26.36
C GLU A 57 7.08 -6.22 -27.25
N LEU A 58 6.34 -5.24 -26.69
CA LEU A 58 5.94 -4.05 -27.43
C LEU A 58 7.14 -3.18 -27.82
N ARG A 59 8.14 -3.02 -26.95
CA ARG A 59 9.39 -2.31 -27.27
C ARG A 59 10.16 -3.02 -28.39
N ARG A 60 10.21 -4.35 -28.36
CA ARG A 60 10.81 -5.15 -29.43
C ARG A 60 10.05 -4.97 -30.74
N LEU A 61 8.72 -5.01 -30.70
CA LEU A 61 7.88 -4.80 -31.87
C LEU A 61 8.07 -3.39 -32.45
N ALA A 62 8.18 -2.36 -31.61
CA ALA A 62 8.42 -0.98 -32.02
C ALA A 62 9.72 -0.82 -32.82
N VAL A 63 10.76 -1.61 -32.52
CA VAL A 63 11.99 -1.64 -33.31
C VAL A 63 11.76 -2.31 -34.67
N LEU A 64 10.96 -3.38 -34.72
CA LEU A 64 10.70 -4.16 -35.94
C LEU A 64 9.81 -3.42 -36.95
N VAL A 65 8.85 -2.61 -36.46
CA VAL A 65 7.91 -1.87 -37.32
C VAL A 65 8.39 -0.45 -37.67
N ARG A 66 9.62 -0.09 -37.28
CA ARG A 66 10.14 1.27 -37.53
C ARG A 66 10.15 1.60 -39.02
N GLY A 67 9.52 2.71 -39.39
CA GLY A 67 9.37 3.14 -40.78
C GLY A 67 8.13 2.59 -41.49
N ASP A 68 7.35 1.73 -40.83
CA ASP A 68 6.05 1.28 -41.32
C ASP A 68 4.98 2.32 -40.95
N SER A 69 4.40 2.98 -41.96
CA SER A 69 3.44 4.08 -41.76
C SER A 69 2.13 3.67 -41.09
N GLU A 70 1.76 2.39 -41.15
CA GLU A 70 0.51 1.90 -40.54
C GLU A 70 0.75 1.29 -39.16
N LEU A 71 1.81 0.48 -39.02
CA LEU A 71 2.05 -0.27 -37.79
C LEU A 71 2.79 0.53 -36.71
N GLU A 72 3.72 1.42 -37.08
CA GLU A 72 4.48 2.24 -36.13
C GLU A 72 3.60 3.06 -35.17
N PRO A 73 2.58 3.81 -35.63
CA PRO A 73 1.71 4.56 -34.71
C PRO A 73 0.84 3.66 -33.82
N ILE A 74 0.42 2.49 -34.31
CA ILE A 74 -0.38 1.54 -33.52
C ILE A 74 0.45 0.97 -32.37
N VAL A 75 1.69 0.57 -32.66
CA VAL A 75 2.59 0.02 -31.65
C VAL A 75 3.01 1.09 -30.65
N ALA A 76 3.27 2.32 -31.10
CA ALA A 76 3.58 3.43 -30.20
C ALA A 76 2.44 3.69 -29.20
N ARG A 77 1.19 3.73 -29.67
CA ARG A 77 0.01 3.90 -28.80
C ARG A 77 -0.15 2.74 -27.81
N ALA A 78 0.03 1.50 -28.26
CA ALA A 78 -0.02 0.33 -27.37
C ALA A 78 1.06 0.40 -26.28
N LEU A 79 2.23 0.95 -26.60
CA LEU A 79 3.33 1.17 -25.65
C LEU A 79 2.93 2.18 -24.58
N GLU A 80 2.37 3.33 -24.99
CA GLU A 80 1.87 4.36 -24.06
C GLU A 80 0.76 3.82 -23.15
N GLU A 81 -0.22 3.09 -23.70
CA GLU A 81 -1.31 2.48 -22.91
C GLU A 81 -0.77 1.48 -21.87
N ALA A 82 0.22 0.67 -22.26
CA ALA A 82 0.85 -0.30 -21.37
C ALA A 82 1.69 0.38 -20.27
N GLU A 83 2.40 1.46 -20.59
CA GLU A 83 3.15 2.26 -19.60
C GLU A 83 2.20 2.94 -18.60
N GLY A 84 1.09 3.50 -19.09
CA GLY A 84 0.02 4.04 -18.24
C GLY A 84 -0.60 2.99 -17.31
N ALA A 85 -0.91 1.80 -17.82
CA ALA A 85 -1.46 0.72 -16.99
C ALA A 85 -0.50 0.25 -15.88
N VAL A 86 0.82 0.27 -16.12
CA VAL A 86 1.81 0.00 -15.07
C VAL A 86 1.81 1.08 -14.01
N GLU A 87 1.65 2.34 -14.41
CA GLU A 87 1.61 3.45 -13.47
C GLU A 87 0.33 3.44 -12.62
N ASP A 88 -0.83 3.18 -13.23
CA ASP A 88 -2.10 3.00 -12.52
C ASP A 88 -2.01 1.84 -11.51
N LEU A 89 -1.40 0.73 -11.91
CA LEU A 89 -1.20 -0.41 -11.02
C LEU A 89 -0.25 -0.08 -9.86
N ARG A 90 0.78 0.73 -10.09
CA ARG A 90 1.64 1.24 -9.02
C ARG A 90 0.87 2.19 -8.10
N HIS A 91 0.02 3.05 -8.64
CA HIS A 91 -0.81 3.95 -7.85
C HIS A 91 -1.80 3.17 -6.97
N LEU A 92 -2.47 2.16 -7.53
CA LEU A 92 -3.34 1.24 -6.77
C LEU A 92 -2.56 0.48 -5.69
N ALA A 93 -1.34 0.04 -6.00
CA ALA A 93 -0.48 -0.63 -5.02
C ALA A 93 0.00 0.31 -3.91
N ARG A 94 0.15 1.62 -4.18
CA ARG A 94 0.52 2.64 -3.17
C ARG A 94 -0.58 2.87 -2.13
N GLY A 95 -1.84 2.53 -2.41
CA GLY A 95 -2.92 2.53 -1.41
C GLY A 95 -2.97 1.29 -0.50
N LEU A 96 -2.07 0.32 -0.69
CA LEU A 96 -2.04 -0.98 0.01
C LEU A 96 -0.77 -1.14 0.88
N GLN A 97 -0.96 -1.72 2.08
CA GLN A 97 0.04 -1.67 3.15
C GLN A 97 1.28 -2.51 2.80
N PRO A 98 2.50 -1.93 2.74
CA PRO A 98 3.68 -2.66 2.27
C PRO A 98 3.95 -3.94 3.07
N PRO A 99 4.22 -5.09 2.42
CA PRO A 99 4.59 -6.34 3.10
C PRO A 99 5.78 -6.15 4.06
N LEU A 100 6.73 -5.30 3.65
CA LEU A 100 7.91 -5.00 4.45
C LEU A 100 7.58 -4.28 5.77
N LEU A 101 6.51 -3.48 5.79
CA LEU A 101 6.01 -2.83 7.00
C LEU A 101 5.44 -3.86 7.98
N LEU A 102 4.70 -4.84 7.44
CA LEU A 102 4.11 -5.92 8.24
C LEU A 102 5.19 -6.82 8.87
N GLU A 103 6.17 -7.24 8.06
CA GLU A 103 7.18 -8.24 8.42
C GLU A 103 8.36 -7.67 9.19
N ARG A 104 8.78 -6.44 8.86
CA ARG A 104 10.04 -5.84 9.33
C ARG A 104 9.85 -4.50 10.05
N GLY A 105 8.62 -4.01 10.15
CA GLY A 105 8.27 -2.78 10.86
C GLY A 105 8.63 -1.49 10.11
N LEU A 106 8.26 -0.36 10.72
CA LEU A 106 8.30 0.96 10.10
C LEU A 106 9.70 1.35 9.58
N ALA A 107 10.74 1.09 10.37
CA ALA A 107 12.09 1.53 10.04
C ALA A 107 12.64 0.90 8.76
N VAL A 108 12.40 -0.40 8.56
CA VAL A 108 12.86 -1.11 7.37
C VAL A 108 12.03 -0.73 6.15
N ALA A 109 10.72 -0.56 6.33
CA ALA A 109 9.81 -0.10 5.28
C ALA A 109 10.20 1.28 4.75
N LEU A 110 10.45 2.26 5.64
CA LEU A 110 10.84 3.61 5.24
C LEU A 110 12.21 3.65 4.56
N ARG A 111 13.21 2.91 5.07
CA ARG A 111 14.53 2.81 4.40
C ARG A 111 14.43 2.24 2.99
N SER A 112 13.59 1.23 2.79
CA SER A 112 13.38 0.68 1.46
C SER A 112 12.67 1.65 0.53
N ASN A 113 11.77 2.48 1.05
CA ASN A 113 11.04 3.48 0.26
C ASN A 113 11.97 4.63 -0.13
N THR A 114 12.74 5.19 0.82
CA THR A 114 13.69 6.28 0.54
C THR A 114 14.81 5.85 -0.41
N GLY A 115 15.31 4.62 -0.30
CA GLY A 115 16.34 4.09 -1.22
C GLY A 115 15.88 3.91 -2.67
N ARG A 116 14.58 4.01 -2.95
CA ARG A 116 14.02 3.95 -4.31
C ARG A 116 13.62 5.33 -4.86
N ALA A 117 13.74 6.39 -4.06
CA ALA A 117 13.39 7.72 -4.49
C ALA A 117 14.39 8.24 -5.54
N PRO A 118 13.92 9.04 -6.52
CA PRO A 118 14.79 9.61 -7.56
C PRO A 118 15.65 10.78 -7.05
N LEU A 119 15.38 11.26 -5.83
CA LEU A 119 16.14 12.31 -5.16
C LEU A 119 16.86 11.75 -3.93
N PRO A 120 18.02 12.31 -3.54
CA PRO A 120 18.68 11.94 -2.29
C PRO A 120 17.78 12.27 -1.08
N ILE A 121 17.50 11.27 -0.25
CA ILE A 121 16.72 11.43 0.99
C ILE A 121 17.57 10.95 2.16
N ASP A 122 17.77 11.84 3.13
CA ASP A 122 18.33 11.49 4.43
C ASP A 122 17.20 11.05 5.38
N LEU A 123 17.35 9.89 6.00
CA LEU A 123 16.32 9.28 6.85
C LEU A 123 16.88 9.05 8.25
N GLU A 124 16.45 9.90 9.18
CA GLU A 124 16.71 9.74 10.60
C GLU A 124 15.44 9.23 11.30
N LEU A 125 15.55 8.12 12.04
CA LEU A 125 14.42 7.48 12.69
C LEU A 125 14.83 6.92 14.06
N THR A 126 14.20 7.43 15.10
CA THR A 126 14.41 7.01 16.48
C THR A 126 13.12 6.46 17.05
N LEU A 127 13.11 5.16 17.36
CA LEU A 127 11.96 4.45 17.94
C LEU A 127 12.42 3.64 19.14
N ASP A 128 11.92 3.97 20.33
CA ASP A 128 12.30 3.27 21.57
C ASP A 128 11.68 1.88 21.69
N ARG A 129 10.61 1.62 20.91
CA ARG A 129 9.89 0.35 20.83
C ARG A 129 9.11 0.26 19.52
N ARG A 130 8.66 -0.95 19.17
CA ARG A 130 7.72 -1.14 18.06
C ARG A 130 6.42 -0.39 18.35
N LEU A 131 5.96 0.40 17.38
CA LEU A 131 4.70 1.12 17.48
C LEU A 131 3.52 0.14 17.25
N PRO A 132 2.31 0.48 17.71
CA PRO A 132 1.11 -0.26 17.33
C PRO A 132 1.00 -0.34 15.79
N PRO A 133 0.54 -1.46 15.21
CA PRO A 133 0.50 -1.64 13.76
C PRO A 133 -0.22 -0.51 13.01
N SER A 134 -1.33 -0.02 13.55
CA SER A 134 -2.08 1.11 12.97
C SER A 134 -1.27 2.41 12.92
N VAL A 135 -0.39 2.65 13.89
CA VAL A 135 0.50 3.81 13.94
C VAL A 135 1.67 3.63 12.98
N GLU A 136 2.23 2.43 12.87
CA GLU A 136 3.25 2.11 11.85
C GLU A 136 2.69 2.35 10.44
N THR A 137 1.47 1.88 10.17
CA THR A 137 0.77 2.08 8.89
C THR A 137 0.55 3.56 8.58
N ALA A 138 0.01 4.32 9.52
CA ALA A 138 -0.24 5.74 9.32
C ALA A 138 1.06 6.52 9.08
N ALA A 139 2.09 6.30 9.91
CA ALA A 139 3.38 6.96 9.77
C ALA A 139 4.05 6.64 8.44
N TYR A 140 4.00 5.37 8.01
CA TYR A 140 4.55 4.95 6.72
C TYR A 140 3.90 5.72 5.56
N TYR A 141 2.58 5.77 5.50
CA TYR A 141 1.88 6.41 4.38
C TYR A 141 2.07 7.92 4.34
N VAL A 142 2.07 8.59 5.49
CA VAL A 142 2.35 10.03 5.56
C VAL A 142 3.74 10.32 4.99
N CYS A 143 4.75 9.53 5.37
CA CYS A 143 6.10 9.69 4.81
C CYS A 143 6.17 9.32 3.33
N ALA A 144 5.54 8.23 2.90
CA ALA A 144 5.54 7.81 1.50
C ALA A 144 4.88 8.85 0.58
N GLU A 145 3.81 9.48 1.04
CA GLU A 145 3.12 10.55 0.34
C GLU A 145 3.95 11.83 0.30
N ALA A 146 4.60 12.21 1.41
CA ALA A 146 5.50 13.36 1.43
C ALA A 146 6.67 13.20 0.43
N ILE A 147 7.24 11.99 0.33
CA ILE A 147 8.28 11.66 -0.64
C ILE A 147 7.73 11.76 -2.06
N THR A 148 6.55 11.20 -2.32
CA THR A 148 5.89 11.26 -3.63
C THR A 148 5.66 12.71 -4.07
N ASN A 149 5.20 13.57 -3.17
CA ASN A 149 4.90 14.97 -3.46
C ASN A 149 6.14 15.85 -3.71
N THR A 150 7.35 15.34 -3.43
CA THR A 150 8.61 16.06 -3.65
C THR A 150 9.16 15.85 -5.06
N VAL A 151 8.63 14.86 -5.80
CA VAL A 151 9.06 14.45 -7.15
C VAL A 151 7.99 14.84 -8.17
#